data_AF-A0A2R5GIV8-F1
#
_entry.id   AF-A0A2R5GIV8-F1
#
_cell.length_a   1.000
_cell.length_b   1.000
_cell.length_c   1.000
_cell.angle_alpha   90.00
_cell.angle_beta   90.00
_cell.angle_gamma   90.00
#
_symmetry.space_group_name_H-M   'P 1'
#
loop_
_entity.id
_entity.type
_entity.pdbx_description
1 polymer ?
#
loop_
_entity_poly.entity_id
_entity_poly.type
_entity_poly.pdbx_seq_one_letter_code
_entity_poly.pdbx_strand_id
1 'polypeptide(L)'
;MTERFRFLLVQALPVGAAALAIMMLVDRWGYGSWTFVPYNFFRVNVLENVSAEYGVHAWHWYLTQCIPAITGTWLPAIALGIRESLRPGHRRVRVLAEFVLWGLIVLSVTGHKELRFALPLMGPLSVLAGLGLVSISASTKRKVYIIFACASNVVVAAYLSRFHQRAPLPLMDVLAQAPPISGNGTHFVDFYTRCHATPYWSHVHGAPISRMRFLDCSPALPALATIPMMSKHVLEGIEEEDAFFANPLDLLRRRLMEQRPTRLVFSTESVSDVNLAKVRDEHEYTECGRFPHTRDIDYVLLCDVRDPDQGQMSPIVAETQ
;
A
#
# COMPACT_ATOMS: atom_id res chain seq x y z
N MET A 1 -13.66 -33.78 -32.77
CA MET A 1 -13.11 -32.98 -31.65
C MET A 1 -14.04 -31.79 -31.42
N THR A 2 -14.68 -31.67 -30.26
CA THR A 2 -15.64 -30.59 -29.95
C THR A 2 -14.98 -29.22 -30.13
N GLU A 3 -15.69 -28.22 -30.66
CA GLU A 3 -15.12 -26.87 -30.89
C GLU A 3 -14.43 -26.28 -29.64
N ARG A 4 -14.97 -26.56 -28.45
CA ARG A 4 -14.37 -26.19 -27.17
C ARG A 4 -13.00 -26.82 -26.94
N PHE A 5 -12.85 -28.09 -27.30
CA PHE A 5 -11.59 -28.82 -27.15
C PHE A 5 -10.54 -28.30 -28.14
N ARG A 6 -10.97 -27.96 -29.37
CA ARG A 6 -10.11 -27.29 -30.35
C ARG A 6 -9.69 -25.90 -29.87
N PHE A 7 -10.59 -25.11 -29.30
CA PHE A 7 -10.25 -23.81 -28.69
C PHE A 7 -9.20 -23.96 -27.58
N LEU A 8 -9.41 -24.92 -26.66
CA LEU A 8 -8.48 -25.17 -25.56
C LEU A 8 -7.09 -25.54 -26.07
N LEU A 9 -6.99 -26.48 -27.01
CA LEU A 9 -5.70 -27.00 -27.48
C LEU A 9 -4.97 -26.08 -28.46
N VAL A 10 -5.70 -25.38 -29.34
CA VAL A 10 -5.10 -24.62 -30.44
C VAL A 10 -4.94 -23.14 -30.10
N GLN A 11 -5.73 -22.62 -29.16
CA GLN A 11 -5.68 -21.19 -28.80
C GLN A 11 -5.25 -20.99 -27.35
N ALA A 12 -6.02 -21.49 -26.38
CA ALA A 12 -5.75 -21.19 -24.97
C ALA A 12 -4.42 -21.79 -24.48
N LEU A 13 -4.12 -23.05 -24.80
CA LEU A 13 -2.90 -23.71 -24.35
C LEU A 13 -1.63 -23.09 -24.97
N PRO A 14 -1.55 -22.84 -26.30
CA PRO A 14 -0.38 -22.19 -26.88
C PRO A 14 -0.17 -20.77 -26.39
N VAL A 15 -1.24 -19.98 -26.24
CA VAL A 15 -1.17 -18.62 -25.69
C VAL A 15 -0.71 -18.64 -24.23
N GLY A 16 -1.28 -19.53 -23.41
CA GLY A 16 -0.87 -19.72 -22.02
C GLY A 16 0.59 -20.16 -21.91
N ALA A 17 1.03 -21.12 -22.72
CA ALA A 17 2.41 -21.59 -22.74
C ALA A 17 3.38 -20.47 -23.17
N ALA A 18 3.04 -19.69 -24.20
CA ALA A 18 3.84 -18.56 -24.64
C ALA A 18 3.94 -17.49 -23.55
N ALA A 19 2.83 -17.15 -22.88
CA ALA A 19 2.82 -16.19 -21.78
C ALA A 19 3.68 -16.66 -20.60
N LEU A 20 3.58 -17.94 -20.20
CA LEU A 20 4.41 -18.52 -19.15
C LEU A 20 5.89 -18.56 -19.54
N ALA A 21 6.21 -18.88 -20.79
CA ALA A 21 7.58 -18.87 -21.28
C ALA A 21 8.19 -17.45 -21.25
N ILE A 22 7.44 -16.44 -21.72
CA ILE A 22 7.86 -15.04 -21.66
C ILE A 22 8.09 -14.61 -20.22
N MET A 23 7.15 -14.90 -19.32
CA MET A 23 7.28 -14.60 -17.90
C MET A 23 8.57 -15.22 -17.31
N MET A 24 8.80 -16.53 -17.53
CA MET A 24 9.99 -17.21 -17.02
C MET A 24 11.30 -16.65 -17.60
N LEU A 25 11.31 -16.22 -18.86
CA LEU A 25 12.48 -15.59 -19.47
C LEU A 25 12.77 -14.22 -18.85
N VAL A 26 11.73 -13.40 -18.63
CA VAL A 26 11.84 -12.10 -17.96
C VAL A 26 12.32 -12.29 -16.53
N ASP A 27 11.73 -13.23 -15.80
CA ASP A 27 12.13 -13.56 -14.42
C ASP A 27 13.59 -14.06 -14.39
N ARG A 28 14.00 -14.91 -15.33
CA ARG A 28 15.39 -15.38 -15.43
C ARG A 28 16.37 -14.24 -15.70
N TRP A 29 15.96 -13.26 -16.50
CA TRP A 29 16.77 -12.08 -16.80
C TRP A 29 16.91 -11.17 -15.57
N GLY A 30 15.82 -10.91 -14.85
CA GLY A 30 15.82 -10.07 -13.64
C GLY A 30 16.49 -10.73 -12.44
N TYR A 31 16.10 -11.96 -12.10
CA TYR A 31 16.58 -12.65 -10.89
C TYR A 31 17.90 -13.40 -11.07
N GLY A 32 18.42 -13.54 -12.29
CA GLY A 32 19.64 -14.31 -12.56
C GLY A 32 19.49 -15.83 -12.39
N SER A 33 18.29 -16.33 -12.10
CA SER A 33 17.99 -17.77 -11.92
C SER A 33 16.61 -18.12 -12.45
N TRP A 34 16.40 -19.38 -12.86
CA TRP A 34 15.09 -19.83 -13.34
C TRP A 34 14.11 -19.86 -12.17
N THR A 35 13.15 -18.94 -12.21
CA THR A 35 12.20 -18.75 -11.12
C THR A 35 10.79 -18.88 -11.67
N PHE A 36 9.98 -19.74 -11.05
CA PHE A 36 8.56 -19.85 -11.37
C PHE A 36 7.75 -19.07 -10.33
N VAL A 37 7.61 -17.76 -10.58
CA VAL A 37 7.00 -16.81 -9.63
C VAL A 37 5.59 -17.20 -9.18
N PRO A 38 4.67 -17.71 -10.04
CA PRO A 38 3.34 -18.10 -9.58
C PRO A 38 3.34 -19.18 -8.49
N TYR A 39 4.23 -20.18 -8.59
CA TYR A 39 4.36 -21.22 -7.57
C TYR A 39 5.01 -20.66 -6.30
N ASN A 40 6.06 -19.85 -6.42
CA ASN A 40 6.69 -19.24 -5.26
C ASN A 40 5.71 -18.32 -4.50
N PHE A 41 4.92 -17.53 -5.23
CA PHE A 41 3.85 -16.71 -4.64
C PHE A 41 2.83 -17.58 -3.90
N PHE A 42 2.35 -18.66 -4.53
CA PHE A 42 1.40 -19.57 -3.90
C PHE A 42 2.00 -20.24 -2.66
N ARG A 43 3.23 -20.74 -2.74
CA ARG A 43 3.92 -21.36 -1.61
C ARG A 43 4.05 -20.40 -0.43
N VAL A 44 4.63 -19.23 -0.65
CA VAL A 44 4.93 -18.27 0.43
C VAL A 44 3.66 -17.63 1.01
N ASN A 45 2.72 -17.21 0.14
CA ASN A 45 1.56 -16.45 0.61
C ASN A 45 0.38 -17.31 1.04
N VAL A 46 0.22 -18.50 0.46
CA VAL A 46 -0.92 -19.39 0.72
C VAL A 46 -0.54 -20.58 1.60
N LEU A 47 0.58 -21.27 1.31
CA LEU A 47 0.97 -22.44 2.12
C LEU A 47 1.72 -22.04 3.40
N GLU A 48 2.65 -21.10 3.30
CA GLU A 48 3.44 -20.58 4.43
C GLU A 48 2.71 -19.41 5.14
N ASN A 49 1.60 -18.93 4.57
CA ASN A 49 0.69 -17.92 5.15
C ASN A 49 1.34 -16.58 5.55
N VAL A 50 2.48 -16.22 4.95
CA VAL A 50 3.20 -14.96 5.25
C VAL A 50 2.34 -13.73 5.00
N SER A 51 1.44 -13.80 4.02
CA SER A 51 0.52 -12.70 3.72
C SER A 51 -0.38 -12.30 4.90
N ALA A 52 -0.64 -13.21 5.84
CA ALA A 52 -1.46 -12.91 7.02
C ALA A 52 -0.79 -11.94 8.02
N GLU A 53 0.54 -11.78 7.96
CA GLU A 53 1.27 -10.79 8.78
C GLU A 53 0.88 -9.35 8.42
N TYR A 54 0.44 -9.11 7.17
CA TYR A 54 -0.09 -7.82 6.72
C TYR A 54 -1.58 -7.64 7.03
N GLY A 55 -2.10 -8.40 7.99
CA GLY A 55 -3.50 -8.36 8.41
C GLY A 55 -4.40 -9.31 7.62
N VAL A 56 -5.51 -9.67 8.27
CA VAL A 56 -6.53 -10.57 7.70
C VAL A 56 -7.90 -9.92 7.73
N HIS A 57 -8.74 -10.32 6.77
CA HIS A 57 -10.10 -9.83 6.65
C HIS A 57 -11.09 -10.99 6.56
N ALA A 58 -12.33 -10.76 7.00
CA ALA A 58 -13.41 -11.73 6.88
C ALA A 58 -13.58 -12.22 5.44
N TRP A 59 -14.04 -13.47 5.25
CA TRP A 59 -14.18 -14.08 3.92
C TRP A 59 -15.06 -13.23 2.98
N HIS A 60 -16.10 -12.57 3.50
CA HIS A 60 -17.02 -11.75 2.71
C HIS A 60 -16.49 -10.35 2.36
N TRP A 61 -15.29 -9.97 2.81
CA TRP A 61 -14.75 -8.62 2.67
C TRP A 61 -14.72 -8.12 1.23
N TYR A 62 -14.39 -8.99 0.26
CA TYR A 62 -14.40 -8.61 -1.14
C TYR A 62 -15.80 -8.19 -1.62
N LEU A 63 -16.84 -8.88 -1.16
CA LEU A 63 -18.23 -8.55 -1.51
C LEU A 63 -18.72 -7.31 -0.75
N THR A 64 -18.47 -7.22 0.55
CA THR A 64 -19.07 -6.21 1.42
C THR A 64 -18.29 -4.90 1.49
N GLN A 65 -16.98 -4.91 1.22
CA GLN A 65 -16.12 -3.73 1.34
C GLN A 65 -15.39 -3.42 0.03
N CYS A 66 -14.72 -4.40 -0.59
CA CYS A 66 -13.95 -4.15 -1.80
C CYS A 66 -14.83 -3.68 -2.96
N ILE A 67 -15.85 -4.45 -3.34
CA ILE A 67 -16.73 -4.09 -4.47
C ILE A 67 -17.35 -2.70 -4.29
N PRO A 68 -17.95 -2.35 -3.13
CA PRO A 68 -18.40 -0.98 -2.89
C PRO A 68 -17.29 0.07 -3.01
N ALA A 69 -16.10 -0.19 -2.47
CA ALA A 69 -14.99 0.75 -2.50
C ALA A 69 -14.47 1.01 -3.92
N ILE A 70 -14.29 -0.04 -4.74
CA ILE A 70 -13.71 0.09 -6.09
C ILE A 70 -14.74 0.52 -7.15
N THR A 71 -16.03 0.33 -6.89
CA THR A 71 -17.09 0.74 -7.83
C THR A 71 -17.77 2.06 -7.43
N GLY A 72 -17.69 2.45 -6.16
CA GLY A 72 -18.25 3.69 -5.65
C GLY A 72 -19.72 3.86 -6.04
N THR A 73 -20.06 5.05 -6.51
CA THR A 73 -21.43 5.37 -6.93
C THR A 73 -21.87 4.68 -8.24
N TRP A 74 -21.02 3.88 -8.90
CA TRP A 74 -21.43 3.03 -10.02
C TRP A 74 -22.09 1.72 -9.58
N LEU A 75 -21.97 1.33 -8.31
CA LEU A 75 -22.50 0.07 -7.78
C LEU A 75 -23.99 -0.18 -8.13
N PRO A 76 -24.92 0.79 -8.02
CA PRO A 76 -26.32 0.57 -8.41
C PRO A 76 -26.49 0.22 -9.90
N ALA A 77 -25.76 0.90 -10.79
CA ALA A 77 -25.77 0.58 -12.21
C ALA A 77 -25.21 -0.82 -12.49
N ILE A 78 -24.16 -1.24 -11.78
CA ILE A 78 -23.62 -2.59 -11.89
C ILE A 78 -24.65 -3.62 -11.43
N ALA A 79 -25.33 -3.40 -10.31
CA ALA A 79 -26.36 -4.30 -9.81
C ALA A 79 -27.52 -4.46 -10.81
N LEU A 80 -27.96 -3.35 -11.43
CA LEU A 80 -28.91 -3.41 -12.55
C LEU A 80 -28.34 -4.21 -13.72
N GLY A 81 -27.09 -3.96 -14.11
CA GLY A 81 -26.41 -4.70 -15.17
C GLY A 81 -26.35 -6.20 -14.95
N ILE A 82 -26.04 -6.63 -13.71
CA ILE A 82 -26.07 -8.04 -13.32
C ILE A 82 -27.48 -8.60 -13.52
N ARG A 83 -28.52 -7.91 -13.02
CA ARG A 83 -29.91 -8.34 -13.18
C ARG A 83 -30.31 -8.44 -14.65
N GLU A 84 -29.94 -7.47 -15.49
CA GLU A 84 -30.24 -7.48 -16.92
C GLU A 84 -29.46 -8.57 -17.67
N SER A 85 -28.24 -8.89 -17.23
CA SER A 85 -27.41 -9.95 -17.83
C SER A 85 -28.05 -11.34 -17.71
N LEU A 86 -28.91 -11.55 -16.70
CA LEU A 86 -29.65 -12.79 -16.51
C LEU A 86 -30.78 -12.99 -17.53
N ARG A 87 -31.21 -11.92 -18.23
CA ARG A 87 -32.26 -12.01 -19.23
C ARG A 87 -31.79 -12.72 -20.51
N PRO A 88 -32.69 -13.39 -21.25
CA PRO A 88 -32.40 -13.91 -22.58
C PRO A 88 -31.81 -12.82 -23.48
N GLY A 89 -30.79 -13.17 -24.27
CA GLY A 89 -30.10 -12.25 -25.19
C GLY A 89 -28.79 -11.66 -24.68
N HIS A 90 -28.53 -11.66 -23.36
CA HIS A 90 -27.31 -11.06 -22.77
C HIS A 90 -26.23 -12.07 -22.37
N ARG A 91 -26.22 -13.25 -23.01
CA ARG A 91 -25.32 -14.37 -22.65
C ARG A 91 -23.84 -13.97 -22.57
N ARG A 92 -23.36 -13.10 -23.47
CA ARG A 92 -21.96 -12.64 -23.46
C ARG A 92 -21.61 -11.81 -22.23
N VAL A 93 -22.51 -10.92 -21.79
CA VAL A 93 -22.32 -10.10 -20.58
C VAL A 93 -22.51 -10.93 -19.32
N ARG A 94 -23.42 -11.92 -19.36
CA ARG A 94 -23.60 -12.88 -18.27
C ARG A 94 -22.30 -13.63 -17.94
N VAL A 95 -21.54 -14.05 -18.95
CA VAL A 95 -20.23 -14.68 -18.74
C VAL A 95 -19.26 -13.77 -17.97
N LEU A 96 -19.33 -12.45 -18.17
CA LEU A 96 -18.53 -11.49 -17.42
C LEU A 96 -18.99 -11.38 -15.96
N ALA A 97 -20.30 -11.41 -15.69
CA ALA A 97 -20.82 -11.46 -14.32
C ALA A 97 -20.41 -12.76 -13.60
N GLU A 98 -20.46 -13.89 -14.29
CA GLU A 98 -20.00 -15.19 -13.79
C GLU A 98 -18.49 -15.17 -13.52
N PHE A 99 -17.69 -14.52 -14.38
CA PHE A 99 -16.26 -14.32 -14.16
C PHE A 99 -15.98 -13.44 -12.94
N VAL A 100 -16.72 -12.34 -12.74
CA VAL A 100 -16.61 -11.51 -11.54
C VAL A 100 -16.94 -12.31 -10.29
N LEU A 101 -18.06 -13.04 -10.28
CA LEU A 101 -18.45 -13.88 -9.15
C LEU A 101 -17.39 -14.93 -8.84
N TRP A 102 -16.87 -15.60 -9.87
CA TRP A 102 -15.78 -16.56 -9.73
C TRP A 102 -14.52 -15.93 -9.11
N GLY A 103 -14.08 -14.79 -9.63
CA GLY A 103 -12.93 -14.06 -9.10
C GLY A 103 -13.12 -13.67 -7.64
N LEU A 104 -14.30 -13.18 -7.25
CA LEU A 104 -14.62 -12.86 -5.86
C LEU A 104 -14.58 -14.10 -4.95
N ILE A 105 -15.08 -15.24 -5.40
CA ILE A 105 -15.03 -16.50 -4.64
C ILE A 105 -13.57 -16.92 -4.41
N VAL A 106 -12.77 -16.95 -5.47
CA VAL A 106 -11.35 -17.36 -5.39
C VAL A 106 -10.57 -16.42 -4.46
N LEU A 107 -10.73 -15.10 -4.63
CA LEU A 107 -10.06 -14.12 -3.78
C LEU A 107 -10.54 -14.17 -2.32
N SER A 108 -11.77 -14.59 -2.07
CA SER A 108 -12.33 -14.69 -0.70
C SER A 108 -11.77 -15.86 0.10
N VAL A 109 -11.10 -16.83 -0.55
CA VAL A 109 -10.46 -17.98 0.12
C VAL A 109 -9.24 -17.56 0.92
N THR A 110 -8.50 -16.54 0.48
CA THR A 110 -7.26 -16.12 1.17
C THR A 110 -7.57 -15.27 2.40
N GLY A 111 -6.80 -15.44 3.48
CA GLY A 111 -6.96 -14.66 4.71
C GLY A 111 -6.67 -13.17 4.49
N HIS A 112 -5.50 -12.89 3.92
CA HIS A 112 -5.08 -11.56 3.49
C HIS A 112 -5.83 -11.12 2.23
N LYS A 113 -6.25 -9.85 2.22
CA LYS A 113 -7.06 -9.26 1.14
C LYS A 113 -6.65 -7.82 0.92
N GLU A 114 -6.54 -7.44 -0.34
CA GLU A 114 -6.25 -6.07 -0.76
C GLU A 114 -7.15 -5.64 -1.91
N LEU A 115 -7.40 -4.34 -2.00
CA LEU A 115 -8.20 -3.75 -3.08
C LEU A 115 -7.57 -4.02 -4.45
N ARG A 116 -6.22 -3.96 -4.56
CA ARG A 116 -5.52 -4.09 -5.84
C ARG A 116 -5.64 -5.48 -6.48
N PHE A 117 -5.88 -6.53 -5.70
CA PHE A 117 -6.12 -7.87 -6.25
C PHE A 117 -7.42 -7.97 -7.05
N ALA A 118 -8.39 -7.07 -6.79
CA ALA A 118 -9.64 -7.00 -7.53
C ALA A 118 -9.56 -6.16 -8.83
N LEU A 119 -8.41 -5.53 -9.14
CA LEU A 119 -8.23 -4.72 -10.36
C LEU A 119 -8.64 -5.44 -11.66
N PRO A 120 -8.32 -6.74 -11.86
CA PRO A 120 -8.75 -7.46 -13.07
C PRO A 120 -10.28 -7.54 -13.23
N LEU A 121 -11.05 -7.36 -12.15
CA LEU A 121 -12.52 -7.39 -12.18
C LEU A 121 -13.11 -6.07 -12.69
N MET A 122 -12.33 -4.99 -12.75
CA MET A 122 -12.82 -3.65 -13.11
C MET A 122 -13.34 -3.55 -14.54
N GLY A 123 -12.68 -4.19 -15.50
CA GLY A 123 -13.16 -4.25 -16.88
C GLY A 123 -14.55 -4.88 -16.99
N PRO A 124 -14.73 -6.14 -16.54
CA PRO A 124 -16.04 -6.80 -16.46
C PRO A 124 -17.11 -5.98 -15.72
N LEU A 125 -16.79 -5.40 -14.57
CA LEU A 125 -17.70 -4.56 -13.78
C LEU A 125 -18.14 -3.30 -14.54
N SER A 126 -17.23 -2.69 -15.31
CA SER A 126 -17.54 -1.52 -16.14
C SER A 126 -18.52 -1.87 -17.27
N VAL A 127 -18.37 -3.05 -17.89
CA VAL A 127 -19.33 -3.54 -18.91
C VAL A 127 -20.72 -3.77 -18.29
N LEU A 128 -20.77 -4.34 -17.08
CA LEU A 128 -22.02 -4.52 -16.35
C LEU A 128 -22.67 -3.18 -16.01
N ALA A 129 -21.90 -2.20 -15.52
CA ALA A 129 -22.40 -0.83 -15.31
C ALA A 129 -23.04 -0.27 -16.58
N GLY A 130 -22.37 -0.41 -17.73
CA GLY A 130 -22.89 0.01 -19.03
C GLY A 130 -24.24 -0.62 -19.39
N LEU A 131 -24.37 -1.94 -19.21
CA LEU A 131 -25.65 -2.64 -19.45
C LEU A 131 -26.75 -2.11 -18.52
N GLY A 132 -26.44 -1.91 -17.24
CA GLY A 132 -27.39 -1.35 -16.28
C GLY A 132 -27.84 0.06 -16.64
N LEU A 133 -26.94 0.93 -17.08
CA LEU A 133 -27.28 2.28 -17.55
C LEU A 133 -28.20 2.25 -18.76
N VAL A 134 -27.94 1.39 -19.74
CA VAL A 134 -28.79 1.27 -20.94
C VAL A 134 -30.21 0.85 -20.59
N SER A 135 -30.38 0.04 -19.54
CA SER A 135 -31.70 -0.39 -19.06
C SER A 135 -32.56 0.72 -18.44
N ILE A 136 -31.96 1.87 -18.11
CA ILE A 136 -32.68 3.05 -17.62
C ILE A 136 -33.41 3.70 -18.81
N SER A 137 -34.73 3.53 -18.87
CA SER A 137 -35.57 3.95 -19.99
C SER A 137 -35.55 5.45 -20.26
N ALA A 138 -35.58 6.27 -19.20
CA ALA A 138 -35.58 7.72 -19.33
C ALA A 138 -34.16 8.26 -19.55
N SER A 139 -33.92 8.80 -20.76
CA SER A 139 -32.61 9.35 -21.15
C SER A 139 -32.13 10.46 -20.21
N THR A 140 -33.04 11.31 -19.73
CA THR A 140 -32.72 12.37 -18.75
C THR A 140 -32.24 11.77 -17.43
N LYS A 141 -32.95 10.78 -16.86
CA LYS A 141 -32.56 10.13 -15.59
C LYS A 141 -31.19 9.46 -15.71
N ARG A 142 -30.94 8.78 -16.84
CA ARG A 142 -29.64 8.16 -17.14
C ARG A 142 -28.52 9.19 -17.20
N LYS A 143 -28.71 10.32 -17.90
CA LYS A 143 -27.73 11.42 -17.97
C LYS A 143 -27.44 12.01 -16.59
N VAL A 144 -28.48 12.32 -15.81
CA VAL A 144 -28.32 12.85 -14.45
C VAL A 144 -27.54 11.88 -13.56
N TYR A 145 -27.86 10.58 -13.61
CA TYR A 145 -27.12 9.56 -12.86
C TYR A 145 -25.65 9.49 -13.26
N ILE A 146 -25.33 9.50 -14.57
CA ILE A 146 -23.95 9.50 -15.05
C ILE A 146 -23.19 10.73 -14.55
N ILE A 147 -23.79 11.92 -14.66
CA ILE A 147 -23.17 13.17 -14.18
C ILE A 147 -22.90 13.07 -12.67
N PHE A 148 -23.88 12.64 -11.89
CA PHE A 148 -23.73 12.44 -10.45
C PHE A 148 -22.63 11.42 -10.12
N ALA A 149 -22.62 10.27 -10.78
CA ALA A 149 -21.65 9.22 -10.54
C ALA A 149 -20.24 9.68 -10.89
N CYS A 150 -20.04 10.34 -12.04
CA CYS A 150 -18.76 10.93 -12.40
C CYS A 150 -18.33 12.01 -11.40
N ALA A 151 -19.18 12.99 -11.11
CA ALA A 151 -18.84 14.10 -10.23
C ALA A 151 -18.47 13.64 -8.82
N SER A 152 -19.25 12.71 -8.24
CA SER A 152 -18.96 12.16 -6.91
C SER A 152 -17.64 11.40 -6.86
N ASN A 153 -17.35 10.54 -7.85
CA ASN A 153 -16.08 9.81 -7.89
C ASN A 153 -14.89 10.74 -8.16
N VAL A 154 -15.05 11.82 -8.95
CA VAL A 154 -14.00 12.84 -9.15
C VAL A 154 -13.69 13.57 -7.85
N VAL A 155 -14.70 13.95 -7.07
CA VAL A 155 -14.49 14.58 -5.75
C VAL A 155 -13.74 13.64 -4.81
N VAL A 156 -14.16 12.37 -4.72
CA VAL A 156 -13.48 11.36 -3.90
C VAL A 156 -12.05 11.12 -4.38
N ALA A 157 -11.83 11.00 -5.69
CA ALA A 157 -10.50 10.79 -6.26
C ALA A 157 -9.57 11.99 -5.98
N ALA A 158 -10.07 13.22 -6.11
CA ALA A 158 -9.31 14.42 -5.77
C ALA A 158 -8.95 14.44 -4.27
N TYR A 159 -9.89 14.09 -3.39
CA TYR A 159 -9.63 14.00 -1.96
C TYR A 159 -8.56 12.95 -1.63
N LEU A 160 -8.74 11.72 -2.13
CA LEU A 160 -7.85 10.60 -1.85
C LEU A 160 -6.45 10.78 -2.44
N SER A 161 -6.32 11.50 -3.56
CA SER A 161 -5.03 11.70 -4.22
C SER A 161 -4.24 12.90 -3.70
N ARG A 162 -4.89 13.86 -3.03
CA ARG A 162 -4.27 15.14 -2.65
C ARG A 162 -4.24 15.39 -1.14
N PHE A 163 -5.21 14.86 -0.40
CA PHE A 163 -5.39 15.20 1.01
C PHE A 163 -5.26 13.99 1.92
N HIS A 164 -5.87 12.86 1.55
CA HIS A 164 -5.83 11.66 2.38
C HIS A 164 -4.44 11.02 2.37
N GLN A 165 -3.92 10.68 3.56
CA GLN A 165 -2.63 10.01 3.77
C GLN A 165 -1.45 10.70 3.07
N ARG A 166 -1.48 12.04 2.92
CA ARG A 166 -0.50 12.77 2.11
C ARG A 166 0.89 12.88 2.73
N ALA A 167 1.01 12.84 4.06
CA ALA A 167 2.22 13.18 4.81
C ALA A 167 3.53 12.49 4.36
N PRO A 168 3.55 11.20 3.97
CA PRO A 168 4.79 10.53 3.63
C PRO A 168 5.54 11.17 2.46
N LEU A 169 4.85 11.76 1.47
CA LEU A 169 5.53 12.34 0.31
C LEU A 169 6.24 13.66 0.65
N PRO A 170 5.57 14.69 1.20
CA PRO A 170 6.25 15.94 1.57
C PRO A 170 7.34 15.75 2.62
N LEU A 171 7.17 14.83 3.57
CA LEU A 171 8.21 14.48 4.53
C LEU A 171 9.48 13.98 3.82
N MET A 172 9.31 13.08 2.85
CA MET A 172 10.43 12.51 2.12
C MET A 172 11.07 13.53 1.18
N ASP A 173 10.30 14.45 0.59
CA ASP A 173 10.83 15.58 -0.18
C ASP A 173 11.73 16.48 0.69
N VAL A 174 11.31 16.75 1.93
CA VAL A 174 12.10 17.53 2.90
C VAL A 174 13.39 16.82 3.29
N LEU A 175 13.36 15.49 3.47
CA LEU A 175 14.57 14.70 3.73
C LEU A 175 15.50 14.68 2.50
N ALA A 176 14.93 14.60 1.29
CA ALA A 176 15.69 14.56 0.05
C ALA A 176 16.45 15.87 -0.22
N GLN A 177 15.86 16.99 0.20
CA GLN A 177 16.39 18.34 0.03
C GLN A 177 17.25 18.81 1.22
N ALA A 178 17.44 17.97 2.24
CA ALA A 178 18.25 18.33 3.40
C ALA A 178 19.71 18.60 2.99
N PRO A 179 20.30 19.74 3.40
CA PRO A 179 21.70 20.04 3.10
C PRO A 179 22.63 19.07 3.84
N PRO A 180 23.84 18.79 3.33
CA PRO A 180 24.84 18.00 4.05
C PRO A 180 25.18 18.63 5.39
N ILE A 181 25.44 17.80 6.41
CA ILE A 181 25.86 18.28 7.73
C ILE A 181 27.28 18.86 7.61
N SER A 182 27.47 20.15 7.91
CA SER A 182 28.76 20.85 8.02
C SER A 182 29.90 20.30 7.13
N GLY A 183 30.06 20.88 5.95
CA GLY A 183 31.04 20.44 4.96
C GLY A 183 30.44 19.40 4.03
N ASN A 184 30.61 18.10 4.35
CA ASN A 184 30.19 16.95 3.53
C ASN A 184 29.59 15.80 4.39
N GLY A 185 29.11 16.09 5.59
CA GLY A 185 28.52 15.09 6.48
C GLY A 185 27.19 14.56 5.94
N THR A 186 26.87 13.34 6.35
CA THR A 186 25.64 12.66 5.93
C THR A 186 24.69 12.47 7.10
N HIS A 187 23.38 12.58 6.85
CA HIS A 187 22.34 12.30 7.82
C HIS A 187 22.17 10.81 8.09
N PHE A 188 21.82 10.51 9.34
CA PHE A 188 21.20 9.25 9.75
C PHE A 188 19.75 9.55 10.15
N VAL A 189 18.80 8.93 9.45
CA VAL A 189 17.36 9.11 9.67
C VAL A 189 16.76 7.84 10.27
N ASP A 190 16.04 7.98 11.37
CA ASP A 190 15.36 6.86 12.04
C ASP A 190 13.84 7.08 12.09
N PHE A 191 13.08 6.08 11.65
CA PHE A 191 11.64 6.15 11.46
C PHE A 191 10.90 5.32 12.51
N TYR A 192 10.14 6.02 13.34
CA TYR A 192 9.26 5.53 14.39
C TYR A 192 7.80 5.68 13.95
N THR A 193 7.50 5.05 12.82
CA THR A 193 6.18 4.94 12.22
C THR A 193 5.86 3.46 12.04
N ARG A 194 4.63 3.12 11.65
CA ARG A 194 4.36 1.77 11.14
C ARG A 194 5.29 1.43 9.97
N CYS A 195 5.51 0.13 9.78
CA CYS A 195 6.32 -0.41 8.70
C CYS A 195 5.82 0.03 7.32
N HIS A 196 6.75 0.30 6.40
CA HIS A 196 6.44 0.67 5.01
C HIS A 196 5.51 1.88 4.84
N ALA A 197 5.44 2.74 5.86
CA ALA A 197 4.64 3.96 5.85
C ALA A 197 5.15 5.04 4.87
N THR A 198 6.43 5.02 4.54
CA THR A 198 7.07 5.97 3.62
C THR A 198 7.72 5.26 2.44
N PRO A 199 7.85 5.92 1.28
CA PRO A 199 8.46 5.32 0.09
C PRO A 199 10.00 5.18 0.21
N TYR A 200 10.58 5.63 1.32
CA TYR A 200 11.95 5.36 1.72
C TYR A 200 12.99 5.73 0.64
N TRP A 201 13.99 4.89 0.38
CA TRP A 201 15.07 5.15 -0.58
C TRP A 201 14.62 5.54 -1.99
N SER A 202 13.39 5.23 -2.41
CA SER A 202 12.89 5.60 -3.74
C SER A 202 12.66 7.10 -3.93
N HIS A 203 12.66 7.91 -2.86
CA HIS A 203 12.36 9.35 -2.90
C HIS A 203 13.52 10.25 -2.44
N VAL A 204 14.64 9.68 -1.95
CA VAL A 204 15.79 10.43 -1.41
C VAL A 204 17.07 10.17 -2.22
N HIS A 205 16.93 9.91 -3.52
CA HIS A 205 18.06 9.66 -4.40
C HIS A 205 19.01 10.86 -4.47
N GLY A 206 20.29 10.64 -4.16
CA GLY A 206 21.31 11.70 -4.17
C GLY A 206 21.30 12.62 -2.95
N ALA A 207 20.40 12.41 -2.00
CA ALA A 207 20.41 13.13 -0.74
C ALA A 207 21.65 12.74 0.10
N PRO A 208 22.20 13.64 0.92
CA PRO A 208 23.33 13.36 1.81
C PRO A 208 22.87 12.52 3.02
N ILE A 209 22.33 11.33 2.77
CA ILE A 209 21.83 10.40 3.78
C ILE A 209 22.62 9.11 3.66
N SER A 210 23.40 8.76 4.69
CA SER A 210 24.23 7.54 4.69
C SER A 210 23.49 6.34 5.24
N ARG A 211 22.51 6.58 6.12
CA ARG A 211 21.71 5.53 6.74
C ARG A 211 20.29 6.00 6.93
N MET A 212 19.37 5.14 6.57
CA MET A 212 17.99 5.21 7.02
C MET A 212 17.69 3.92 7.77
N ARG A 213 16.86 4.01 8.80
CA ARG A 213 16.36 2.87 9.55
C ARG A 213 14.89 3.06 9.89
N PHE A 214 14.11 1.98 9.89
CA PHE A 214 12.77 1.93 10.47
C PHE A 214 12.71 0.72 11.42
N LEU A 215 11.63 0.61 12.20
CA LEU A 215 11.35 -0.55 13.05
C LEU A 215 11.50 -1.86 12.25
N ASP A 216 12.10 -2.92 12.82
CA ASP A 216 12.21 -4.18 12.09
C ASP A 216 10.86 -4.88 11.97
N CYS A 217 10.47 -5.12 10.72
CA CYS A 217 9.21 -5.75 10.34
C CYS A 217 9.45 -6.92 9.38
N SER A 218 10.64 -7.51 9.44
CA SER A 218 11.00 -8.66 8.62
C SER A 218 10.03 -9.82 8.87
N PRO A 219 9.51 -10.48 7.82
CA PRO A 219 8.53 -11.54 8.00
C PRO A 219 9.17 -12.75 8.68
N ALA A 220 8.40 -13.48 9.48
CA ALA A 220 8.87 -14.65 10.21
C ALA A 220 8.96 -15.88 9.28
N LEU A 221 9.89 -15.85 8.32
CA LEU A 221 10.09 -16.93 7.38
C LEU A 221 11.00 -18.02 7.98
N PRO A 222 10.56 -19.30 8.08
CA PRO A 222 11.40 -20.39 8.56
C PRO A 222 12.70 -20.55 7.74
N ALA A 223 12.64 -20.26 6.44
CA ALA A 223 13.79 -20.28 5.54
C ALA A 223 14.78 -19.12 5.76
N LEU A 224 14.33 -18.01 6.37
CA LEU A 224 15.17 -16.85 6.72
C LEU A 224 15.64 -16.89 8.17
N ALA A 225 15.03 -17.70 9.04
CA ALA A 225 15.42 -17.86 10.44
C ALA A 225 16.88 -18.33 10.62
N THR A 226 17.46 -18.98 9.60
CA THR A 226 18.88 -19.40 9.60
C THR A 226 19.86 -18.32 9.11
N ILE A 227 19.36 -17.17 8.64
CA ILE A 227 20.17 -16.05 8.15
C ILE A 227 20.13 -14.93 9.21
N PRO A 228 21.20 -14.72 10.00
CA PRO A 228 21.17 -13.77 11.14
C PRO A 228 20.81 -12.33 10.76
N MET A 229 21.06 -11.93 9.51
CA MET A 229 20.80 -10.58 9.00
C MET A 229 19.37 -10.41 8.44
N MET A 230 18.62 -11.50 8.25
CA MET A 230 17.23 -11.49 7.74
C MET A 230 16.24 -12.12 8.74
N SER A 231 16.74 -12.53 9.91
CA SER A 231 15.91 -12.95 11.02
C SER A 231 15.30 -11.73 11.67
N LYS A 232 13.99 -11.80 11.92
CA LYS A 232 13.23 -10.80 12.67
C LYS A 232 13.96 -10.48 13.99
N HIS A 233 14.18 -9.20 14.26
CA HIS A 233 14.86 -8.73 15.45
C HIS A 233 13.90 -8.84 16.64
N VAL A 234 14.12 -9.86 17.44
CA VAL A 234 13.34 -10.13 18.65
C VAL A 234 14.10 -9.58 19.85
N LEU A 235 13.54 -8.56 20.50
CA LEU A 235 14.04 -8.01 21.74
C LEU A 235 13.26 -8.67 22.89
N GLU A 236 13.93 -9.47 23.73
CA GLU A 236 13.33 -10.08 24.92
C GLU A 236 12.07 -10.93 24.64
N GLY A 237 11.98 -11.53 23.45
CA GLY A 237 10.82 -12.34 23.04
C GLY A 237 9.67 -11.57 22.41
N ILE A 238 9.81 -10.24 22.24
CA ILE A 238 8.83 -9.34 21.64
C ILE A 238 9.41 -8.76 20.35
N GLU A 239 8.57 -8.63 19.33
CA GLU A 239 8.96 -8.00 18.06
C GLU A 239 9.26 -6.52 18.28
N GLU A 240 10.25 -5.96 17.57
CA GLU A 240 10.65 -4.56 17.77
C GLU A 240 9.48 -3.58 17.64
N GLU A 241 8.63 -3.80 16.64
CA GLU A 241 7.43 -2.99 16.41
C GLU A 241 6.47 -3.05 17.62
N ASP A 242 6.14 -4.25 18.10
CA ASP A 242 5.26 -4.45 19.25
C ASP A 242 5.85 -3.83 20.54
N ALA A 243 7.16 -3.98 20.74
CA ALA A 243 7.86 -3.38 21.87
C ALA A 243 7.81 -1.85 21.81
N PHE A 244 7.96 -1.27 20.62
CA PHE A 244 7.84 0.17 20.41
C PHE A 244 6.43 0.67 20.74
N PHE A 245 5.39 0.03 20.22
CA PHE A 245 4.01 0.46 20.46
C PHE A 245 3.55 0.23 21.90
N ALA A 246 4.13 -0.73 22.61
CA ALA A 246 3.89 -0.95 24.03
C ALA A 246 4.55 0.13 24.92
N ASN A 247 5.81 0.48 24.64
CA ASN A 247 6.55 1.51 25.38
C ASN A 247 7.55 2.27 24.48
N PRO A 248 7.10 3.33 23.79
CA PRO A 248 7.91 3.99 22.77
C PRO A 248 9.14 4.70 23.36
N LEU A 249 9.05 5.18 24.60
CA LEU A 249 10.15 5.90 25.25
C LEU A 249 11.30 4.98 25.66
N ASP A 250 11.02 3.74 26.08
CA ASP A 250 12.07 2.80 26.47
C ASP A 250 12.92 2.38 25.26
N LEU A 251 12.27 1.95 24.17
CA LEU A 251 12.97 1.56 22.96
C LEU A 251 13.76 2.72 22.35
N LEU A 252 13.16 3.92 22.30
CA LEU A 252 13.83 5.11 21.81
C LEU A 252 15.08 5.44 22.63
N ARG A 253 15.01 5.38 23.98
CA ARG A 253 16.19 5.61 24.84
C ARG A 253 17.31 4.61 24.53
N ARG A 254 16.99 3.32 24.38
CA ARG A 254 17.99 2.29 24.01
C ARG A 254 18.61 2.61 22.65
N ARG A 255 17.79 2.94 21.65
CA ARG A 255 18.23 3.28 20.28
C ARG A 255 19.13 4.51 20.23
N LEU A 256 18.76 5.58 20.93
CA LEU A 256 19.55 6.82 21.00
C LEU A 256 20.92 6.60 21.66
N MET A 257 21.03 5.65 22.60
CA MET A 257 22.29 5.28 23.25
C MET A 257 23.19 4.41 22.34
N GLU A 258 22.60 3.53 21.52
CA GLU A 258 23.33 2.71 20.54
C GLU A 258 23.90 3.57 19.41
N GLN A 259 23.03 4.35 18.75
CA GLN A 259 23.41 5.22 17.68
C GLN A 259 22.44 6.38 17.59
N ARG A 260 22.95 7.60 17.76
CA ARG A 260 22.12 8.79 17.73
C ARG A 260 21.82 9.27 16.29
N PRO A 261 20.55 9.31 15.86
CA PRO A 261 20.17 9.81 14.54
C PRO A 261 20.17 11.34 14.47
N THR A 262 20.49 11.91 13.31
CA THR A 262 20.43 13.35 13.07
C THR A 262 19.00 13.83 12.80
N ARG A 263 18.13 12.89 12.40
CA ARG A 263 16.71 13.11 12.10
C ARG A 263 15.90 11.94 12.66
N LEU A 264 14.80 12.25 13.34
CA LEU A 264 13.82 11.27 13.81
C LEU A 264 12.47 11.56 13.16
N VAL A 265 11.80 10.53 12.64
CA VAL A 265 10.47 10.64 12.07
C VAL A 265 9.49 9.90 12.95
N PHE A 266 8.41 10.55 13.36
CA PHE A 266 7.32 9.95 14.13
C PHE A 266 5.99 10.11 13.41
N SER A 267 5.03 9.24 13.72
CA SER A 267 3.61 9.53 13.49
C SER A 267 2.93 9.80 14.83
N THR A 268 2.00 10.76 14.88
CA THR A 268 1.20 11.02 16.09
C THR A 268 0.25 9.88 16.44
N GLU A 269 0.03 8.94 15.52
CA GLU A 269 -0.60 7.66 15.81
C GLU A 269 0.29 6.76 16.67
N SER A 270 1.61 6.80 16.42
CA SER A 270 2.58 5.94 17.09
C SER A 270 3.08 6.52 18.42
N VAL A 271 3.24 7.84 18.50
CA VAL A 271 3.68 8.54 19.70
C VAL A 271 2.87 9.81 19.88
N SER A 272 2.20 9.95 21.03
CA SER A 272 1.41 11.15 21.33
C SER A 272 2.27 12.41 21.39
N ASP A 273 1.68 13.58 21.12
CA ASP A 273 2.39 14.87 21.20
C ASP A 273 3.00 15.11 22.59
N VAL A 274 2.38 14.60 23.66
CA VAL A 274 2.93 14.67 25.03
C VAL A 274 4.24 13.88 25.14
N ASN A 275 4.31 12.70 24.54
CA ASN A 275 5.55 11.91 24.55
C ASN A 275 6.58 12.49 23.58
N LEU A 276 6.17 13.06 22.44
CA LEU A 276 7.09 13.79 21.55
C LEU A 276 7.72 15.00 22.24
N ALA A 277 6.96 15.74 23.05
CA ALA A 277 7.49 16.83 23.86
C ALA A 277 8.58 16.34 24.82
N LYS A 278 8.36 15.21 25.52
CA LYS A 278 9.39 14.59 26.37
C LYS A 278 10.64 14.21 25.59
N VAL A 279 10.50 13.65 24.38
CA VAL A 279 11.66 13.30 23.54
C VAL A 279 12.47 14.54 23.20
N ARG A 280 11.81 15.64 22.85
CA ARG A 280 12.48 16.91 22.53
C ARG A 280 13.24 17.45 23.74
N ASP A 281 12.59 17.46 24.91
CA ASP A 281 13.12 18.02 26.14
C ASP A 281 14.25 17.16 26.74
N GLU A 282 14.09 15.82 26.75
CA GLU A 282 15.06 14.89 27.36
C GLU A 282 16.27 14.61 26.46
N HIS A 283 16.13 14.73 25.15
CA HIS A 283 17.15 14.28 24.20
C HIS A 283 17.67 15.37 23.26
N GLU A 284 17.39 16.65 23.48
CA GLU A 284 17.93 17.77 22.67
C GLU A 284 17.57 17.64 21.19
N TYR A 285 16.29 17.40 20.89
CA TYR A 285 15.74 17.44 19.54
C TYR A 285 14.74 18.59 19.42
N THR A 286 14.66 19.19 18.23
CA THR A 286 13.62 20.20 17.92
C THR A 286 12.76 19.75 16.76
N GLU A 287 11.51 20.23 16.72
CA GLU A 287 10.59 19.95 15.62
C GLU A 287 10.96 20.81 14.41
N CYS A 288 11.35 20.15 13.32
CA CYS A 288 11.73 20.77 12.06
C CYS A 288 10.61 20.77 11.02
N GLY A 289 9.61 19.92 11.20
CA GLY A 289 8.50 19.80 10.26
C GLY A 289 7.38 18.96 10.82
N ARG A 290 6.16 19.34 10.45
CA ARG A 290 4.94 18.60 10.76
C ARG A 290 4.09 18.51 9.51
N PHE A 291 3.75 17.28 9.14
CA PHE A 291 3.14 16.95 7.86
C PHE A 291 1.78 16.30 8.10
N PRO A 292 0.67 16.96 7.71
CA PRO A 292 -0.67 16.41 7.89
C PRO A 292 -0.86 15.11 7.11
N HIS A 293 -1.29 14.03 7.78
CA HIS A 293 -1.50 12.72 7.17
C HIS A 293 -2.98 12.45 6.91
N THR A 294 -3.78 12.41 7.96
CA THR A 294 -5.25 12.28 7.92
C THR A 294 -5.85 13.13 9.03
N ARG A 295 -7.18 13.07 9.22
CA ARG A 295 -7.81 13.75 10.35
C ARG A 295 -7.15 13.30 11.66
N ASP A 296 -6.63 14.26 12.42
CA ASP A 296 -5.99 14.07 13.74
C ASP A 296 -4.71 13.21 13.75
N ILE A 297 -4.08 12.96 12.59
CA ILE A 297 -2.80 12.24 12.49
C ILE A 297 -1.82 13.05 11.64
N ASP A 298 -0.63 13.29 12.20
CA ASP A 298 0.48 13.98 11.54
C ASP A 298 1.74 13.12 11.55
N TYR A 299 2.66 13.41 10.63
CA TYR A 299 4.04 12.95 10.70
C TYR A 299 4.90 14.10 11.21
N VAL A 300 5.74 13.82 12.21
CA VAL A 300 6.56 14.82 12.88
C VAL A 300 8.02 14.48 12.63
N LEU A 301 8.75 15.44 12.07
CA LEU A 301 10.19 15.37 11.85
C LEU A 301 10.90 16.14 12.97
N LEU A 302 11.71 15.42 13.75
CA LEU A 302 12.59 16.02 14.73
C LEU A 302 14.04 16.03 14.22
N CYS A 303 14.77 17.11 14.48
CA CYS A 303 16.19 17.23 14.16
C CYS A 303 17.04 17.39 15.42
N ASP A 304 18.21 16.76 15.41
CA ASP A 304 19.18 16.88 16.49
C ASP A 304 19.70 18.32 16.58
N VAL A 305 19.51 19.00 17.73
CA VAL A 305 19.86 20.42 17.91
C VAL A 305 21.35 20.68 17.67
N ARG A 306 22.19 19.64 17.76
CA ARG A 306 23.63 19.72 17.56
C ARG A 306 24.03 19.71 16.07
N ASP A 307 23.07 19.54 15.16
CA ASP A 307 23.26 19.70 13.73
C ASP A 307 23.30 21.20 13.37
N PRO A 308 24.46 21.77 12.98
CA PRO A 308 24.64 23.22 12.80
C PRO A 308 23.83 23.82 11.64
N ASP A 309 23.31 23.01 10.72
CA ASP A 309 22.58 23.46 9.53
C ASP A 309 21.05 23.59 9.74
N GLN A 310 20.59 23.48 11.00
CA GLN A 310 19.18 23.67 11.44
C GLN A 310 18.53 24.96 10.92
N GLY A 311 19.32 26.04 10.74
CA GLY A 311 18.81 27.37 10.40
C GLY A 311 18.35 27.58 8.94
N GLN A 312 18.52 26.59 8.06
CA GLN A 312 18.16 26.72 6.63
C GLN A 312 16.91 25.96 6.21
N MET A 313 16.38 25.06 7.05
CA MET A 313 15.06 24.48 6.81
C MET A 313 14.02 25.50 7.27
N SER A 314 13.63 26.40 6.36
CA SER A 314 12.43 27.21 6.59
C SER A 314 11.29 26.28 6.96
N PRO A 315 10.44 26.63 7.95
CA PRO A 315 9.26 25.85 8.23
C PRO A 315 8.44 25.88 6.96
N ILE A 316 8.52 24.81 6.17
CA ILE A 316 7.55 24.52 5.15
C ILE A 316 6.31 24.11 5.95
N VAL A 317 5.64 25.11 6.52
CA VAL A 317 4.20 25.05 6.66
C VAL A 317 3.76 24.66 5.27
N ALA A 318 3.35 23.41 5.12
CA ALA A 318 2.84 22.89 3.87
C ALA A 318 1.61 23.71 3.52
N GLU A 319 1.83 24.87 2.89
CA GLU A 319 0.79 25.73 2.37
C GLU A 319 -0.02 24.85 1.44
N THR A 320 -1.27 24.68 1.86
CA THR A 320 -2.34 24.03 1.13
C THR A 320 -2.41 24.62 -0.29
N GLN A 321 -1.82 23.90 -1.25
CA GLN A 321 -2.16 23.95 -2.67
C GLN A 321 -2.38 22.52 -3.19
#